data_AF-A0A382P6G3-F1
#
_entry.id   AF-A0A382P6G3-F1
#
_cell.length_a   1.000
_cell.length_b   1.000
_cell.length_c   1.000
_cell.angle_alpha   90.00
_cell.angle_beta   90.00
_cell.angle_gamma   90.00
#
_symmetry.space_group_name_H-M   'P 1'
#
loop_
_entity.id
_entity.type
_entity.pdbx_description
1 polymer ?
#
loop_
_entity_poly.entity_id
_entity_poly.type
_entity_poly.pdbx_seq_one_letter_code
_entity_poly.pdbx_strand_id
1 'polypeptide(L)'
;MTDGTGMTKMDLGSDYQDIRDGVRKVCEDYPLEYWREKDEIAEYPTEFVKAMTEAGYLGALIPEEYGGAGLPIRAGSVILEEIHANGSSAAACHAQMYIMGTVLRHGSEEQKQKYLPGIADGSIRLQAF
;
A
#
# COMPACT_ATOMS: atom_id res chain seq x y z
N MET A 1 -7.88 24.43 8.22
CA MET A 1 -8.08 25.84 7.82
C MET A 1 -7.62 25.97 6.38
N THR A 2 -8.43 26.55 5.49
CA THR A 2 -8.06 26.76 4.07
C THR A 2 -6.97 27.82 3.97
N ASP A 3 -5.83 27.51 3.35
CA ASP A 3 -4.90 28.56 2.94
C ASP A 3 -5.48 29.29 1.71
N GLY A 4 -5.01 30.51 1.45
CA GLY A 4 -5.57 31.43 0.45
C GLY A 4 -5.51 30.97 -1.02
N THR A 5 -5.23 29.69 -1.28
CA THR A 5 -5.23 29.06 -2.61
C THR A 5 -6.56 28.38 -2.96
N GLY A 6 -7.47 28.22 -1.98
CA GLY A 6 -8.71 27.45 -2.17
C GLY A 6 -8.51 25.93 -2.14
N MET A 7 -7.30 25.45 -1.87
CA MET A 7 -7.04 24.04 -1.61
C MET A 7 -7.39 23.69 -0.15
N THR A 8 -8.21 22.65 0.01
CA THR A 8 -8.46 22.04 1.32
C THR A 8 -7.20 21.33 1.78
N LYS A 9 -6.52 21.90 2.77
CA LYS A 9 -5.40 21.25 3.45
C LYS A 9 -5.94 20.30 4.52
N MET A 10 -5.72 19.00 4.32
CA MET A 10 -5.97 17.96 5.32
C MET A 10 -4.66 17.74 6.08
N ASP A 11 -4.66 18.01 7.38
CA ASP A 11 -3.50 17.69 8.23
C ASP A 11 -3.45 16.18 8.43
N LEU A 12 -2.39 15.55 7.93
CA LEU A 12 -2.15 14.13 8.14
C LEU A 12 -1.80 13.91 9.62
N GLY A 13 -2.32 12.83 10.21
CA GLY A 13 -1.96 12.47 11.59
C GLY A 13 -0.44 12.32 11.75
N SER A 14 0.13 12.80 12.86
CA SER A 14 1.57 12.76 13.13
C SER A 14 2.08 11.39 13.60
N ASP A 15 1.27 10.35 13.48
CA ASP A 15 1.60 8.98 13.84
C ASP A 15 2.34 8.27 12.70
N TYR A 16 3.16 7.28 13.07
CA TYR A 16 3.94 6.43 12.15
C TYR A 16 4.90 7.20 11.21
N GLN A 17 5.67 8.15 11.76
CA GLN A 17 6.60 8.96 10.97
C GLN A 17 7.58 8.10 10.14
N ASP A 18 8.11 7.02 10.69
CA ASP A 18 9.01 6.12 9.96
C ASP A 18 8.34 5.47 8.73
N ILE A 19 7.05 5.14 8.83
CA ILE A 19 6.27 4.61 7.70
C ILE A 19 6.07 5.71 6.66
N ARG A 20 5.74 6.93 7.09
CA ARG A 20 5.55 8.08 6.19
C ARG A 20 6.83 8.39 5.42
N ASP A 21 7.95 8.48 6.11
CA ASP A 21 9.24 8.79 5.51
C ASP A 21 9.68 7.70 4.54
N GLY A 22 9.48 6.43 4.90
CA GLY A 22 9.81 5.31 4.01
C GLY A 22 8.90 5.20 2.79
N VAL A 23 7.58 5.42 2.92
CA VAL A 23 6.65 5.46 1.78
C VAL A 23 6.97 6.65 0.88
N ARG A 24 7.25 7.83 1.45
CA ARG A 24 7.67 9.02 0.71
C ARG A 24 8.91 8.71 -0.14
N LYS A 25 9.91 8.05 0.44
CA LYS A 25 11.12 7.64 -0.27
C LYS A 25 10.84 6.71 -1.44
N VAL A 26 9.90 5.77 -1.32
CA VAL A 26 9.47 4.96 -2.47
C VAL A 26 8.80 5.83 -3.52
N CYS A 27 7.90 6.74 -3.12
CA CYS A 27 7.20 7.63 -4.05
C CYS A 27 8.13 8.59 -4.82
N GLU A 28 9.29 8.96 -4.29
CA GLU A 28 10.28 9.82 -4.96
C GLU A 28 10.74 9.25 -6.32
N ASP A 29 10.75 7.92 -6.46
CA ASP A 29 11.13 7.24 -7.71
C ASP A 29 9.98 7.19 -8.75
N TYR A 30 8.77 7.61 -8.39
CA TYR A 30 7.56 7.53 -9.23
C TYR A 30 6.84 8.88 -9.34
N PRO A 31 7.42 9.83 -10.11
CA PRO A 31 6.89 11.17 -10.24
C PRO A 31 5.57 11.21 -11.03
N LEU A 32 4.92 12.38 -11.08
CA LEU A 32 3.63 12.56 -11.76
C LEU A 32 3.66 12.15 -13.24
N GLU A 33 4.80 12.28 -13.91
CA GLU A 33 4.99 11.85 -15.30
C GLU A 33 4.77 10.33 -15.46
N TYR A 34 5.27 9.51 -14.53
CA TYR A 34 5.03 8.07 -14.52
C TYR A 34 3.53 7.76 -14.42
N TRP A 35 2.84 8.44 -13.50
CA TRP A 35 1.40 8.21 -13.30
C TRP A 35 0.55 8.66 -14.48
N ARG A 36 0.92 9.78 -15.12
CA ARG A 36 0.26 10.25 -16.35
C ARG A 36 0.44 9.27 -17.49
N GLU A 37 1.64 8.74 -17.69
CA GLU A 37 1.89 7.73 -18.70
C GLU A 37 1.01 6.50 -18.46
N LYS A 38 1.02 5.94 -17.24
CA LYS A 38 0.18 4.77 -16.89
C LYS A 38 -1.31 5.03 -17.13
N ASP A 39 -1.82 6.22 -16.83
CA ASP A 39 -3.21 6.61 -17.10
C ASP A 39 -3.51 6.69 -18.60
N GLU A 40 -2.66 7.36 -19.39
CA GLU A 40 -2.82 7.54 -20.83
C GLU A 40 -2.92 6.22 -21.59
N ILE A 41 -2.16 5.21 -21.18
CA ILE A 41 -2.16 3.87 -21.80
C ILE A 41 -3.00 2.84 -21.04
N ALA A 42 -3.72 3.26 -19.98
CA ALA A 42 -4.50 2.39 -19.10
C ALA A 42 -3.71 1.17 -18.58
N GLU A 43 -2.44 1.37 -18.20
CA GLU A 43 -1.55 0.31 -17.74
C GLU A 43 -1.48 0.22 -16.21
N TYR A 44 -1.34 -1.01 -15.72
CA TYR A 44 -1.11 -1.28 -14.31
C TYR A 44 0.27 -0.76 -13.84
N PRO A 45 0.37 -0.10 -12.67
CA PRO A 45 1.63 0.46 -12.17
C PRO A 45 2.51 -0.64 -11.52
N THR A 46 2.92 -1.63 -12.32
CA THR A 46 3.62 -2.84 -11.87
C THR A 46 4.91 -2.52 -11.11
N GLU A 47 5.68 -1.56 -11.60
CA GLU A 47 6.96 -1.15 -11.03
C GLU A 47 6.77 -0.57 -9.63
N PHE A 48 5.80 0.34 -9.48
CA PHE A 48 5.47 0.94 -8.18
C PHE A 48 4.98 -0.10 -7.17
N VAL A 49 4.09 -1.01 -7.58
CA VAL A 49 3.60 -2.08 -6.70
C VAL A 49 4.73 -2.98 -6.25
N LYS A 50 5.66 -3.31 -7.15
CA LYS A 50 6.83 -4.11 -6.83
C LYS A 50 7.69 -3.41 -5.78
N ALA A 51 8.00 -2.12 -5.96
CA ALA A 51 8.78 -1.36 -4.98
C ALA A 51 8.08 -1.29 -3.60
N MET A 52 6.76 -1.08 -3.57
CA MET A 52 5.99 -1.09 -2.31
C MET A 52 5.95 -2.47 -1.64
N THR A 53 6.01 -3.55 -2.43
CA THR A 53 6.10 -4.92 -1.93
C THR A 53 7.48 -5.20 -1.34
N GLU A 54 8.55 -4.87 -2.07
CA GLU A 54 9.93 -5.06 -1.64
C GLU A 54 10.27 -4.24 -0.38
N ALA A 55 9.65 -3.07 -0.22
CA ALA A 55 9.73 -2.27 1.00
C ALA A 55 8.88 -2.82 2.17
N GLY A 56 8.11 -3.90 1.97
CA GLY A 56 7.31 -4.56 2.99
C GLY A 56 5.94 -3.94 3.25
N TYR A 57 5.57 -2.85 2.56
CA TYR A 57 4.34 -2.12 2.83
C TYR A 57 3.08 -2.88 2.43
N LEU A 58 3.13 -3.67 1.37
CA LEU A 58 1.95 -4.42 0.92
C LEU A 58 1.66 -5.67 1.75
N GLY A 59 2.64 -6.13 2.53
CA GLY A 59 2.48 -7.18 3.55
C GLY A 59 2.26 -6.62 4.96
N ALA A 60 2.11 -5.30 5.13
CA ALA A 60 2.14 -4.65 6.45
C ALA A 60 1.09 -5.20 7.44
N LEU A 61 -0.10 -5.56 6.94
CA LEU A 61 -1.21 -6.05 7.78
C LEU A 61 -1.18 -7.57 7.99
N ILE A 62 -0.28 -8.29 7.34
CA ILE A 62 -0.11 -9.74 7.51
C ILE A 62 0.69 -9.98 8.80
N PRO A 63 0.27 -10.89 9.68
CA PRO A 63 1.03 -11.25 10.87
C PRO A 63 2.46 -11.75 10.56
N GLU A 64 3.39 -11.52 11.47
CA GLU A 64 4.80 -11.91 11.33
C GLU A 64 4.98 -13.42 11.10
N GLU A 65 4.13 -14.27 11.69
CA GLU A 65 4.17 -15.73 11.49
C GLU A 65 3.95 -16.15 10.03
N TYR A 66 3.37 -15.27 9.20
CA TYR A 66 3.20 -15.46 7.76
C TYR A 66 4.11 -14.55 6.93
N GLY A 67 5.14 -13.94 7.53
CA GLY A 67 6.13 -13.12 6.82
C GLY A 67 5.74 -11.66 6.57
N GLY A 68 4.67 -11.16 7.19
CA GLY A 68 4.30 -9.74 7.16
C GLY A 68 4.85 -8.95 8.35
N ALA A 69 4.38 -7.71 8.50
CA ALA A 69 4.84 -6.80 9.57
C ALA A 69 3.93 -6.76 10.81
N GLY A 70 2.76 -7.43 10.78
CA GLY A 70 1.82 -7.47 11.90
C GLY A 70 1.26 -6.11 12.34
N LEU A 71 1.30 -5.10 11.47
CA LEU A 71 0.91 -3.74 11.80
C LEU A 71 -0.62 -3.57 11.84
N PRO A 72 -1.14 -2.63 12.67
CA PRO A 72 -2.57 -2.38 12.76
C PRO A 72 -3.10 -1.68 11.51
N ILE A 73 -4.42 -1.75 11.29
CA ILE A 73 -5.10 -1.11 10.15
C ILE A 73 -4.73 0.38 10.01
N ARG A 74 -4.54 1.11 11.13
CA ARG A 74 -4.13 2.53 11.08
C ARG A 74 -2.80 2.71 10.34
N ALA A 75 -1.81 1.85 10.57
CA ALA A 75 -0.54 1.90 9.84
C ALA A 75 -0.77 1.65 8.34
N GLY A 76 -1.64 0.70 7.98
CA GLY A 76 -2.07 0.48 6.61
C GLY A 76 -2.72 1.73 5.98
N SER A 77 -3.56 2.43 6.75
CA SER A 77 -4.15 3.71 6.30
C SER A 77 -3.10 4.80 6.11
N VAL A 78 -2.09 4.89 6.99
CA VAL A 78 -0.97 5.85 6.85
C VAL A 78 -0.19 5.60 5.56
N ILE A 79 0.07 4.33 5.21
CA ILE A 79 0.73 3.99 3.94
C ILE A 79 -0.05 4.56 2.77
N LEU A 80 -1.36 4.30 2.68
CA LEU A 80 -2.19 4.77 1.56
C LEU A 80 -2.36 6.29 1.56
N GLU A 81 -2.46 6.90 2.73
CA GLU A 81 -2.52 8.35 2.92
C GLU A 81 -1.25 9.03 2.37
N GLU A 82 -0.09 8.49 2.70
CA GLU A 82 1.20 9.03 2.26
C GLU A 82 1.43 8.84 0.75
N ILE A 83 0.99 7.73 0.15
CA ILE A 83 1.02 7.54 -1.31
C ILE A 83 0.27 8.69 -2.01
N HIS A 84 -0.97 8.97 -1.58
CA HIS A 84 -1.76 10.04 -2.17
C HIS A 84 -1.16 11.43 -1.91
N ALA A 85 -0.57 11.65 -0.73
CA ALA A 85 0.10 12.92 -0.42
C ALA A 85 1.28 13.23 -1.35
N ASN A 86 1.89 12.21 -1.96
CA ASN A 86 2.97 12.35 -2.93
C ASN A 86 2.48 12.31 -4.40
N GLY A 87 1.18 12.55 -4.63
CA GLY A 87 0.60 12.63 -5.99
C GLY A 87 0.47 11.29 -6.71
N SER A 88 0.68 10.18 -6.00
CA SER A 88 0.58 8.81 -6.51
C SER A 88 -0.81 8.21 -6.28
N SER A 89 -1.18 7.17 -7.03
CA SER A 89 -2.44 6.44 -6.82
C SER A 89 -2.24 5.22 -5.91
N ALA A 90 -2.95 5.16 -4.78
CA ALA A 90 -2.85 4.04 -3.85
C ALA A 90 -3.78 2.86 -4.20
N ALA A 91 -4.60 2.96 -5.24
CA ALA A 91 -5.64 1.97 -5.54
C ALA A 91 -5.08 0.54 -5.70
N ALA A 92 -3.99 0.42 -6.46
CA ALA A 92 -3.28 -0.83 -6.68
C ALA A 92 -2.75 -1.48 -5.38
N CYS A 93 -2.24 -0.66 -4.46
CA CYS A 93 -1.71 -1.08 -3.16
C CYS A 93 -2.85 -1.46 -2.21
N HIS A 94 -3.91 -0.63 -2.15
CA HIS A 94 -5.07 -0.84 -1.30
C HIS A 94 -5.76 -2.19 -1.58
N ALA A 95 -5.97 -2.52 -2.86
CA ALA A 95 -6.61 -3.78 -3.24
C ALA A 95 -5.86 -4.99 -2.66
N GLN A 96 -4.54 -5.03 -2.80
CA GLN A 96 -3.70 -6.09 -2.24
C GLN A 96 -3.72 -6.08 -0.70
N MET A 97 -3.66 -4.88 -0.09
CA MET A 97 -3.60 -4.74 1.36
C MET A 97 -4.89 -5.15 2.08
N TYR A 98 -6.05 -4.93 1.47
CA TYR A 98 -7.33 -5.19 2.14
C TYR A 98 -7.84 -6.61 1.90
N ILE A 99 -7.65 -7.14 0.67
CA ILE A 99 -8.27 -8.41 0.27
C ILE A 99 -7.70 -9.62 1.03
N MET A 100 -6.43 -9.55 1.48
CA MET A 100 -5.82 -10.53 2.39
C MET A 100 -6.63 -10.72 3.69
N GLY A 101 -7.38 -9.69 4.11
CA GLY A 101 -8.23 -9.73 5.30
C GLY A 101 -9.28 -10.82 5.22
N THR A 102 -9.68 -11.21 4.00
CA THR A 102 -10.59 -12.34 3.77
C THR A 102 -9.95 -13.65 4.21
N VAL A 103 -8.71 -13.92 3.79
CA VAL A 103 -7.98 -15.14 4.16
C VAL A 103 -7.63 -15.13 5.65
N LEU A 104 -7.20 -13.98 6.18
CA LEU A 104 -6.87 -13.83 7.61
C LEU A 104 -8.07 -14.12 8.51
N ARG A 105 -9.26 -13.61 8.17
CA ARG A 105 -10.46 -13.70 9.01
C ARG A 105 -11.27 -14.98 8.80
N HIS A 106 -11.26 -15.51 7.59
CA HIS A 106 -12.20 -16.57 7.19
C HIS A 106 -11.51 -17.81 6.61
N GLY A 107 -10.20 -17.76 6.36
CA GLY A 107 -9.44 -18.90 5.88
C GLY A 107 -9.23 -19.96 6.96
N SER A 108 -9.18 -21.23 6.56
CA SER A 108 -8.65 -22.30 7.41
C SER A 108 -7.16 -22.11 7.68
N GLU A 109 -6.62 -22.81 8.68
CA GLU A 109 -5.18 -22.78 8.94
C GLU A 109 -4.36 -23.24 7.72
N GLU A 110 -4.83 -24.25 6.99
CA GLU A 110 -4.19 -24.69 5.75
C GLU A 110 -4.21 -23.62 4.67
N GLN A 111 -5.30 -22.86 4.54
CA GLN A 111 -5.39 -21.75 3.59
C GLN A 111 -4.46 -20.59 3.97
N LYS A 112 -4.41 -20.24 5.26
CA LYS A 112 -3.52 -19.18 5.76
C LYS A 112 -2.05 -19.53 5.49
N GLN A 113 -1.62 -20.73 5.89
CA GLN A 113 -0.25 -21.22 5.67
C GLN A 113 0.12 -21.30 4.19
N LYS A 114 -0.84 -21.66 3.32
CA LYS A 114 -0.60 -21.76 1.88
C LYS A 114 -0.49 -20.40 1.18
N TYR A 115 -1.32 -19.42 1.53
CA TYR A 115 -1.47 -18.21 0.74
C TYR A 115 -0.81 -16.98 1.36
N LEU A 116 -0.87 -16.79 2.68
CA LEU A 116 -0.39 -15.56 3.31
C LEU A 116 1.10 -15.30 3.12
N PRO A 117 2.01 -16.30 3.21
CA PRO A 117 3.43 -16.07 2.93
C PRO A 117 3.69 -15.53 1.53
N GLY A 118 3.04 -16.10 0.51
CA GLY A 118 3.19 -15.63 -0.87
C GLY A 118 2.52 -14.28 -1.12
N ILE A 119 1.47 -13.92 -0.36
CA ILE A 119 0.88 -12.59 -0.44
C ILE A 119 1.80 -11.56 0.24
N ALA A 120 2.48 -11.92 1.33
CA ALA A 120 3.38 -11.05 2.06
C ALA A 120 4.63 -10.67 1.24
N ASP A 121 5.25 -11.65 0.57
CA ASP A 121 6.42 -11.42 -0.30
C ASP A 121 6.06 -10.98 -1.73
N GLY A 122 4.76 -10.99 -2.06
CA GLY A 122 4.20 -10.61 -3.36
C GLY A 122 4.36 -11.64 -4.49
N SER A 123 4.85 -12.85 -4.21
CA SER A 123 4.86 -13.97 -5.17
C SER A 123 3.45 -14.44 -5.55
N ILE A 124 2.46 -14.20 -4.67
CA ILE A 124 1.04 -14.38 -4.91
C ILE A 124 0.36 -13.03 -4.86
N ARG A 125 -0.29 -12.66 -5.96
CA ARG A 125 -1.11 -11.44 -6.02
C ARG A 125 -2.57 -11.81 -5.85
N LEU A 126 -3.16 -11.39 -4.73
CA LEU A 126 -4.59 -11.42 -4.52
C LEU A 126 -5.13 -10.01 -4.79
N GLN A 127 -5.95 -9.84 -5.83
CA GLN A 127 -6.47 -8.54 -6.27
C GLN A 127 -7.93 -8.64 -6.71
N ALA A 128 -8.64 -7.52 -6.61
CA ALA A 128 -9.90 -7.26 -7.29
C ALA A 128 -9.72 -6.02 -8.18
N PHE A 129 -10.19 -6.08 -9.42
CA PHE A 129 -10.12 -5.00 -10.42
C PHE A 129 -11.47 -4.30 -10.53
#